data_AF-A0A9P1HID2-F1
#
_entry.id   AF-A0A9P1HID2-F1
#
_cell.length_a   1.000
_cell.length_b   1.000
_cell.length_c   1.000
_cell.angle_alpha   90.00
_cell.angle_beta   90.00
_cell.angle_gamma   90.00
#
_symmetry.space_group_name_H-M   'P 1'
#
loop_
_entity.id
_entity.type
_entity.pdbx_description
1 polymer ?
#
loop_
_entity_poly.entity_id
_entity_poly.type
_entity_poly.pdbx_seq_one_letter_code
_entity_poly.pdbx_strand_id
1 'polypeptide(L)'
;MQSCEFCLTEGRELYCCPKCNVNYCSIRCYRNEKHNNCTEVFYKECVKQQLEGKRFEGNPTDTFEERMQKYVRGEIDELPGTGKPEEEGEPIDSDDEDPNAPEDNYLTNVLQDTIDGYTLADDELDRRLLAMGLGADVEQLMSSLTDEEKAAFAQLSEQIYQKEEGLGTSCFSRN
;
A
#
# COMPACT_ATOMS: atom_id res chain seq x y z
N MET A 1 24.54 -33.13 1.38
CA MET A 1 23.94 -31.79 1.53
C MET A 1 22.45 -31.96 1.68
N GLN A 2 21.81 -31.27 2.63
CA GLN A 2 20.36 -31.12 2.59
C GLN A 2 20.05 -29.79 1.88
N SER A 3 18.96 -29.76 1.11
CA SER A 3 18.50 -28.57 0.39
C SER A 3 17.16 -28.10 0.92
N CYS A 4 16.95 -26.80 0.93
CA CYS A 4 15.65 -26.21 1.25
C CYS A 4 14.65 -26.57 0.14
N GLU A 5 13.47 -27.10 0.48
CA GLU A 5 12.46 -27.50 -0.50
C GLU A 5 11.81 -26.29 -1.22
N PHE A 6 11.95 -25.10 -0.63
CA PHE A 6 11.27 -23.88 -1.09
C PHE A 6 12.14 -23.00 -1.99
N CYS A 7 13.41 -22.82 -1.64
CA CYS A 7 14.36 -21.98 -2.38
C CYS A 7 15.50 -22.77 -3.04
N LEU A 8 15.51 -24.11 -2.89
CA LEU A 8 16.50 -25.03 -3.46
C LEU A 8 17.96 -24.74 -3.06
N THR A 9 18.17 -23.86 -2.09
CA THR A 9 19.51 -23.53 -1.58
C THR A 9 20.00 -24.64 -0.68
N GLU A 10 21.24 -25.05 -0.88
CA GLU A 10 21.90 -26.03 -0.04
C GLU A 10 22.37 -25.37 1.27
N GLY A 11 22.03 -25.97 2.40
CA GLY A 11 22.40 -25.50 3.73
C GLY A 11 23.00 -26.64 4.55
N ARG A 12 23.94 -26.32 5.45
CA ARG A 12 24.46 -27.32 6.40
C ARG A 12 23.49 -27.59 7.54
N GLU A 13 22.68 -26.59 7.90
CA GLU A 13 21.69 -26.66 8.98
C GLU A 13 20.35 -26.17 8.44
N LEU A 14 19.44 -27.11 8.16
CA LEU A 14 18.07 -26.80 7.77
C LEU A 14 17.13 -27.14 8.92
N TYR A 15 16.11 -26.31 9.08
CA TYR A 15 15.01 -26.57 9.99
C TYR A 15 14.02 -27.53 9.35
N CYS A 16 13.34 -28.34 10.14
CA CYS A 16 12.35 -29.30 9.67
C CYS A 16 10.99 -28.98 10.28
N CYS A 17 9.95 -28.86 9.44
CA CYS A 17 8.60 -28.62 9.93
C CYS A 17 8.08 -29.86 10.69
N PRO A 18 7.58 -29.74 11.93
CA PRO A 18 7.10 -30.89 12.70
C PRO A 18 5.78 -31.48 12.18
N LYS A 19 5.03 -30.76 11.33
CA LYS A 19 3.75 -31.23 10.77
C LYS A 19 3.93 -31.99 9.46
N CYS A 20 4.81 -31.53 8.57
CA CYS A 20 4.99 -32.12 7.23
C CYS A 20 6.40 -32.70 6.96
N ASN A 21 7.33 -32.56 7.91
CA ASN A 21 8.73 -33.00 7.83
C ASN A 21 9.53 -32.42 6.65
N VAL A 22 9.13 -31.25 6.13
CA VAL A 22 9.84 -30.57 5.05
C VAL A 22 10.96 -29.69 5.59
N ASN A 23 12.11 -29.71 4.92
CA ASN A 23 13.28 -28.93 5.28
C ASN A 23 13.23 -27.50 4.71
N TYR A 24 13.52 -26.50 5.54
CA TYR A 24 13.56 -25.09 5.17
C TYR A 24 14.76 -24.36 5.79
N CYS A 25 15.28 -23.34 5.10
CA CYS A 25 16.47 -22.60 5.56
C CYS A 25 16.14 -21.37 6.42
N SER A 26 14.93 -20.81 6.32
CA SER A 26 14.56 -19.57 6.98
C SER A 26 13.05 -19.43 7.16
N ILE A 27 12.61 -18.49 8.01
CA ILE A 27 11.19 -18.18 8.21
C ILE A 27 10.51 -17.77 6.88
N ARG A 28 11.23 -17.13 5.96
CA ARG A 28 10.69 -16.80 4.63
C ARG A 28 10.31 -18.07 3.84
N CYS A 29 11.14 -19.11 3.93
CA CYS A 29 10.85 -20.40 3.31
C CYS A 29 9.75 -21.17 4.06
N TYR A 30 9.69 -21.04 5.38
CA TYR A 30 8.58 -21.59 6.18
C TYR A 30 7.24 -20.96 5.80
N ARG A 31 7.19 -19.65 5.52
CA ARG A 31 5.98 -18.91 5.12
C ARG A 31 5.70 -18.93 3.60
N ASN A 32 6.42 -19.74 2.84
CA ASN A 32 6.23 -19.83 1.39
C ASN A 32 4.82 -20.37 1.07
N GLU A 33 4.23 -19.96 -0.05
CA GLU A 33 2.91 -20.41 -0.50
C GLU A 33 2.80 -21.95 -0.55
N LYS A 34 3.89 -22.64 -0.92
CA LYS A 34 3.94 -24.11 -0.93
C LYS A 34 3.79 -24.74 0.46
N HIS A 35 4.07 -24.00 1.53
CA HIS A 35 3.96 -24.42 2.92
C HIS A 35 2.80 -23.73 3.65
N ASN A 36 1.83 -23.16 2.92
CA ASN A 36 0.76 -22.37 3.52
C ASN A 36 -0.11 -23.20 4.48
N ASN A 37 -0.46 -24.44 4.12
CA ASN A 37 -1.34 -25.28 4.94
C ASN A 37 -0.80 -25.54 6.37
N CYS A 38 0.50 -25.80 6.52
CA CYS A 38 1.11 -25.99 7.85
C CYS A 38 1.27 -24.67 8.60
N THR A 39 1.59 -23.61 7.87
CA THR A 39 1.81 -22.27 8.40
C THR A 39 0.51 -21.65 8.93
N GLU A 40 -0.58 -21.76 8.17
CA GLU A 40 -1.89 -21.24 8.54
C GLU A 40 -2.46 -21.96 9.77
N VAL A 41 -2.35 -23.30 9.81
CA VAL A 41 -2.79 -24.08 10.98
C VAL A 41 -2.03 -23.66 12.23
N PHE A 42 -0.71 -23.50 12.13
CA PHE A 42 0.11 -23.04 13.25
C PHE A 42 -0.31 -21.65 13.73
N TYR A 43 -0.47 -20.68 12.82
CA TYR A 43 -0.92 -19.34 13.21
C TYR A 43 -2.31 -19.34 13.84
N LYS A 44 -3.24 -20.12 13.26
CA LYS A 44 -4.59 -20.26 13.80
C LYS A 44 -4.59 -20.85 15.21
N GLU A 45 -3.76 -21.87 15.46
CA GLU A 45 -3.59 -22.45 16.80
C GLU A 45 -2.99 -21.43 17.78
N CYS A 46 -1.95 -20.70 17.39
CA CYS A 46 -1.35 -19.65 18.22
C CYS A 46 -2.35 -18.54 18.58
N VAL A 47 -3.10 -18.03 17.58
CA VAL A 47 -4.11 -16.99 17.81
C VAL A 47 -5.22 -17.51 18.70
N LYS A 48 -5.72 -18.72 18.46
CA LYS A 48 -6.74 -19.33 19.33
C LYS A 48 -6.25 -19.48 20.76
N GLN A 49 -5.04 -19.98 20.98
CA GLN A 49 -4.47 -20.10 22.32
C GLN A 49 -4.31 -18.74 23.02
N GLN A 50 -3.91 -17.70 22.29
CA GLN A 50 -3.81 -16.34 22.85
C GLN A 50 -5.17 -15.70 23.16
N LEU A 51 -6.22 -16.11 22.45
CA LEU A 51 -7.60 -15.67 22.70
C LEU A 51 -8.31 -16.54 23.76
N GLU A 52 -7.93 -17.80 23.91
CA GLU A 52 -8.43 -18.75 24.92
C GLU A 52 -7.96 -18.32 26.31
N GLY A 53 -8.72 -17.39 26.92
CA GLY A 53 -8.42 -16.82 28.24
C GLY A 53 -8.72 -15.33 28.31
N LYS A 54 -8.73 -14.64 27.17
CA LYS A 54 -9.18 -13.25 27.07
C LYS A 54 -10.70 -13.23 26.96
N ARG A 55 -11.38 -12.94 28.06
CA ARG A 55 -12.81 -12.64 28.03
C ARG A 55 -12.99 -11.22 27.51
N PHE A 56 -13.86 -11.05 26.52
CA PHE A 56 -14.32 -9.73 26.12
C PHE A 56 -15.15 -9.13 27.26
N GLU A 57 -14.67 -8.04 27.87
CA GLU A 57 -15.37 -7.32 28.95
C GLU A 57 -16.47 -6.38 28.42
N GLY A 58 -16.87 -6.53 27.15
CA GLY A 58 -18.03 -5.82 26.59
C GLY A 58 -19.30 -6.65 26.66
N ASN A 59 -20.45 -5.98 26.53
CA ASN A 59 -21.73 -6.66 26.40
C ASN A 59 -21.73 -7.53 25.11
N PRO A 60 -21.92 -8.85 25.19
CA PRO A 60 -21.82 -9.76 24.03
C PRO A 60 -22.93 -9.57 22.98
N THR A 61 -23.93 -8.72 23.24
CA THR A 61 -25.06 -8.50 22.33
C THR A 61 -24.85 -7.34 21.36
N ASP A 62 -23.94 -6.42 21.65
CA ASP A 62 -23.73 -5.26 20.78
C ASP A 62 -22.78 -5.64 19.64
N THR A 63 -23.25 -5.48 18.41
CA THR A 63 -22.36 -5.53 17.25
C THR A 63 -21.33 -4.40 17.32
N PHE A 64 -20.19 -4.57 16.63
CA PHE A 64 -19.18 -3.51 16.54
C PHE A 64 -19.77 -2.19 16.03
N GLU A 65 -20.67 -2.27 15.05
CA GLU A 65 -21.35 -1.11 14.46
C GLU A 65 -22.25 -0.39 15.48
N GLU A 66 -23.05 -1.13 16.25
CA GLU A 66 -23.86 -0.55 17.33
C GLU A 66 -22.99 0.08 18.42
N ARG A 67 -21.87 -0.56 18.78
CA ARG A 67 -20.95 -0.01 19.77
C ARG A 67 -20.25 1.25 19.27
N MET A 68 -19.87 1.31 17.99
CA MET A 68 -19.33 2.51 17.36
C MET A 68 -20.34 3.65 17.33
N GLN A 69 -21.61 3.35 17.02
CA GLN A 69 -22.68 4.35 17.07
C GLN A 69 -22.89 4.88 18.50
N LYS A 70 -22.80 4.04 19.53
CA LYS A 70 -22.86 4.49 20.93
C LYS A 70 -21.70 5.43 21.29
N TYR A 71 -20.48 5.15 20.81
CA TYR A 71 -19.32 6.02 20.99
C TYR A 71 -19.53 7.39 20.32
N VAL A 72 -19.97 7.40 19.06
CA VAL A 72 -20.26 8.63 18.31
C VAL A 72 -21.36 9.46 18.99
N ARG A 73 -22.33 8.79 19.64
CA ARG A 73 -23.38 9.44 20.44
C ARG A 73 -22.92 9.88 21.83
N GLY A 74 -21.69 9.58 22.23
CA GLY A 74 -21.14 9.90 23.56
C GLY A 74 -21.74 9.07 24.70
N GLU A 75 -22.36 7.92 24.40
CA GLU A 75 -22.92 7.00 25.40
C GLU A 75 -21.83 6.12 26.05
N ILE A 76 -20.66 6.02 25.41
CA ILE A 76 -19.45 5.36 25.91
C ILE A 76 -18.24 6.24 25.62
N ASP A 77 -17.35 6.39 26.61
CA ASP A 77 -16.13 7.21 26.51
C ASP A 77 -14.97 6.48 25.80
N GLU A 78 -15.04 5.14 25.72
CA GLU A 78 -13.97 4.32 25.16
C GLU A 78 -14.29 3.87 23.73
N LEU A 79 -13.33 4.07 22.82
CA LEU A 79 -13.45 3.65 21.42
C LEU A 79 -13.56 2.10 21.35
N PRO A 80 -14.54 1.55 20.62
CA PRO A 80 -14.68 0.10 20.49
C PRO A 80 -13.45 -0.50 19.82
N GLY A 81 -12.79 -1.46 20.48
CA GLY A 81 -11.61 -2.15 19.93
C GLY A 81 -10.26 -1.65 20.44
N THR A 82 -10.23 -0.55 21.21
CA THR A 82 -9.00 0.00 21.81
C THR A 82 -8.87 -0.30 23.30
N GLY A 83 -9.47 -1.42 23.77
CA GLY A 83 -9.44 -1.77 25.19
C GLY A 83 -8.00 -1.76 25.70
N LYS A 84 -7.75 -1.04 26.80
CA LYS A 84 -6.43 -1.02 27.44
C LYS A 84 -6.05 -2.46 27.79
N PRO A 85 -4.98 -3.03 27.22
CA PRO A 85 -4.41 -4.23 27.81
C PRO A 85 -3.79 -3.80 29.14
N GLU A 86 -4.24 -4.37 30.26
CA GLU A 86 -3.53 -4.29 31.55
C GLU A 86 -2.21 -5.10 31.56
N GLU A 87 -1.69 -5.41 30.38
CA GLU A 87 -0.41 -6.08 30.17
C GLU A 87 0.41 -5.14 29.30
N GLU A 88 1.59 -4.76 29.81
CA GLU A 88 2.59 -3.90 29.19
C GLU A 88 2.98 -4.40 27.80
N GLY A 89 2.13 -4.16 26.82
CA GLY A 89 2.46 -4.19 25.41
C GLY A 89 2.79 -2.77 25.02
N GLU A 90 4.02 -2.55 24.54
CA GLU A 90 4.37 -1.33 23.84
C GLU A 90 3.29 -1.05 22.78
N PRO A 91 2.83 0.20 22.64
CA PRO A 91 1.94 0.56 21.55
C PRO A 91 2.58 0.06 20.27
N ILE A 92 1.81 -0.69 19.46
CA ILE A 92 2.24 -1.03 18.11
C ILE A 92 2.26 0.31 17.36
N ASP A 93 3.43 0.93 17.36
CA ASP A 93 3.80 2.02 16.47
C ASP A 93 3.81 1.41 15.08
N SER A 94 2.71 1.59 14.36
CA SER A 94 2.78 1.52 12.90
C SER A 94 3.77 2.60 12.46
N ASP A 95 5.01 2.18 12.29
CA ASP A 95 6.17 2.83 11.69
C ASP A 95 6.25 4.37 11.75
N ASP A 96 7.11 4.83 12.67
CA ASP A 96 7.95 6.04 12.54
C ASP A 96 7.27 7.42 12.50
N GLU A 97 6.42 7.76 13.47
CA GLU A 97 6.18 9.19 13.78
C GLU A 97 7.26 9.74 14.72
N ASP A 98 8.26 10.41 14.14
CA ASP A 98 9.15 11.32 14.85
C ASP A 98 8.29 12.42 15.51
N PRO A 99 8.28 12.54 16.85
CA PRO A 99 7.50 13.56 17.56
C PRO A 99 7.95 15.01 17.28
N ASN A 100 9.03 15.21 16.51
CA ASN A 100 9.44 16.51 15.97
C ASN A 100 9.06 16.71 14.49
N ALA A 101 8.38 15.77 13.85
CA ALA A 101 7.88 15.93 12.49
C ALA A 101 6.82 17.05 12.47
N PRO A 102 6.93 18.04 11.56
CA PRO A 102 5.90 19.07 11.42
C PRO A 102 4.55 18.41 11.06
N GLU A 103 3.57 18.55 11.94
CA GLU A 103 2.25 17.89 11.95
C GLU A 103 1.36 18.17 10.71
N ASP A 104 1.86 18.87 9.69
CA ASP A 104 1.08 19.33 8.52
C ASP A 104 1.61 18.85 7.15
N ASN A 105 2.67 18.02 7.10
CA ASN A 105 3.33 17.71 5.81
C ASN A 105 3.25 16.27 5.33
N TYR A 106 2.66 15.33 6.06
CA TYR A 106 2.60 13.94 5.58
C TYR A 106 1.85 13.82 4.25
N LEU A 107 0.64 14.37 4.17
CA LEU A 107 -0.16 14.30 2.95
C LEU A 107 0.50 15.06 1.79
N THR A 108 1.16 16.18 2.09
CA THR A 108 1.94 16.97 1.13
C THR A 108 3.13 16.18 0.60
N ASN A 109 3.85 15.47 1.47
CA ASN A 109 5.01 14.66 1.12
C ASN A 109 4.59 13.43 0.29
N VAL A 110 3.53 12.72 0.68
CA VAL A 110 3.01 11.58 -0.10
C VAL A 110 2.57 12.03 -1.50
N LEU A 111 1.92 13.19 -1.59
CA LEU A 111 1.54 13.78 -2.87
C LEU A 111 2.78 14.12 -3.72
N GLN A 112 3.79 14.76 -3.12
CA GLN A 112 5.03 15.10 -3.79
C GLN A 112 5.80 13.86 -4.25
N ASP A 113 5.95 12.85 -3.39
CA ASP A 113 6.61 11.57 -3.72
C ASP A 113 5.87 10.84 -4.84
N THR A 114 4.54 10.92 -4.86
CA THR A 114 3.75 10.36 -5.95
C THR A 114 4.01 11.12 -7.25
N ILE A 115 4.04 12.46 -7.22
CA ILE A 115 4.37 13.29 -8.39
C ILE A 115 5.77 12.98 -8.89
N ASP A 116 6.76 12.91 -7.99
CA ASP A 116 8.16 12.60 -8.27
C ASP A 116 8.33 11.19 -8.87
N GLY A 117 7.46 10.25 -8.52
CA GLY A 117 7.41 8.93 -9.16
C GLY A 117 6.92 8.95 -10.62
N TYR A 118 6.17 9.96 -11.03
CA TYR A 118 5.65 10.14 -12.39
C TYR A 118 6.44 11.16 -13.22
N THR A 119 7.13 12.11 -12.59
CA THR A 119 8.04 13.04 -13.26
C THR A 119 9.39 12.37 -13.44
N LEU A 120 9.60 11.77 -14.61
CA LEU A 120 10.96 11.39 -15.00
C LEU A 120 11.79 12.67 -15.12
N ALA A 121 13.01 12.66 -14.60
CA ALA A 121 13.97 13.72 -14.90
C ALA A 121 14.04 13.89 -16.43
N ASP A 122 14.09 15.12 -16.93
CA ASP A 122 14.11 15.42 -18.37
C ASP A 122 15.17 14.57 -19.11
N ASP A 123 16.33 14.35 -18.47
CA ASP A 123 17.42 13.51 -18.95
C ASP A 123 17.05 12.03 -19.15
N GLU A 124 16.10 11.51 -18.36
CA GLU A 124 15.62 10.14 -18.45
C GLU A 124 14.56 10.00 -19.55
N LEU A 125 13.69 11.01 -19.71
CA LEU A 125 12.74 11.08 -20.81
C LEU A 125 13.50 11.08 -22.15
N ASP A 126 14.53 11.92 -22.27
CA ASP A 126 15.38 12.03 -23.45
C ASP A 126 16.12 10.72 -23.76
N ARG A 127 16.66 10.06 -22.72
CA ARG A 127 17.31 8.74 -22.87
C ARG A 127 16.33 7.68 -23.38
N ARG A 128 15.08 7.68 -22.91
CA ARG A 128 14.04 6.72 -23.36
C ARG A 128 13.60 7.01 -24.79
N LEU A 129 13.37 8.27 -25.13
CA LEU A 129 13.04 8.68 -26.51
C LEU A 129 14.16 8.27 -27.47
N LEU A 130 15.42 8.54 -27.11
CA LEU A 130 16.58 8.16 -27.90
C LEU A 130 16.70 6.63 -28.06
N ALA A 131 16.42 5.85 -26.99
CA ALA A 131 16.41 4.39 -27.05
C ALA A 131 15.31 3.84 -27.99
N MET A 132 14.20 4.57 -28.14
CA MET A 132 13.14 4.28 -29.12
C MET A 132 13.44 4.82 -30.53
N GLY A 133 14.58 5.51 -30.72
CA GLY A 133 14.96 6.11 -31.99
C GLY A 133 14.24 7.43 -32.30
N LEU A 134 13.60 8.04 -31.30
CA LEU A 134 12.94 9.33 -31.39
C LEU A 134 13.85 10.42 -30.80
N GLY A 135 13.96 11.56 -31.48
CA GLY A 135 14.59 12.74 -30.89
C GLY A 135 13.64 13.47 -29.94
N ALA A 136 14.20 14.26 -29.03
CA ALA A 136 13.43 15.10 -28.10
C ALA A 136 12.87 16.38 -28.75
N ASP A 137 13.24 16.65 -30.01
CA ASP A 137 12.76 17.82 -30.75
C ASP A 137 11.29 17.65 -31.17
N VAL A 138 10.52 18.74 -31.02
CA VAL A 138 9.07 18.75 -31.26
C VAL A 138 8.72 18.41 -32.71
N GLU A 139 9.50 18.87 -33.69
CA GLU A 139 9.23 18.57 -35.10
C GLU A 139 9.44 17.08 -35.40
N GLN A 140 10.48 16.48 -34.80
CA GLN A 140 10.77 15.05 -34.95
C GLN A 140 9.67 14.20 -34.30
N LEU A 141 9.24 14.54 -33.08
CA LEU A 141 8.14 13.86 -32.40
C LEU A 141 6.83 13.96 -33.20
N MET A 142 6.47 15.15 -33.66
CA MET A 142 5.28 15.36 -34.48
C MET A 142 5.36 14.61 -35.81
N SER A 143 6.54 14.53 -36.43
CA SER A 143 6.72 13.79 -37.69
C SER A 143 6.54 12.28 -37.56
N SER A 144 6.76 11.73 -36.36
CA SER A 144 6.62 10.29 -36.07
C SER A 144 5.16 9.83 -35.93
N LEU A 145 4.24 10.78 -35.72
CA LEU A 145 2.81 10.51 -35.54
C LEU A 145 2.06 10.43 -36.88
N THR A 146 1.01 9.62 -36.91
CA THR A 146 0.03 9.58 -38.00
C THR A 146 -0.83 10.85 -38.02
N ASP A 147 -1.52 11.10 -39.13
CA ASP A 147 -2.38 12.29 -39.26
C ASP A 147 -3.57 12.26 -38.28
N GLU A 148 -4.07 11.07 -37.96
CA GLU A 148 -5.11 10.88 -36.94
C GLU A 148 -4.59 11.21 -35.53
N GLU A 149 -3.39 10.74 -35.18
CA GLU A 149 -2.74 11.02 -33.89
C GLU A 149 -2.39 12.50 -33.72
N LYS A 150 -1.91 13.15 -34.79
CA LYS A 150 -1.66 14.61 -34.80
C LYS A 150 -2.93 15.40 -34.53
N ALA A 151 -4.04 15.01 -35.17
CA ALA A 151 -5.33 15.66 -34.96
C ALA A 151 -5.83 15.46 -33.52
N ALA A 152 -5.69 14.26 -32.97
CA ALA A 152 -6.04 13.96 -31.58
C ALA A 152 -5.18 14.77 -30.59
N PHE A 153 -3.87 14.88 -30.84
CA PHE A 153 -2.96 15.69 -30.03
C PHE A 153 -3.35 17.18 -30.07
N ALA A 154 -3.65 17.73 -31.25
CA ALA A 154 -4.09 19.11 -31.38
C ALA A 154 -5.38 19.37 -30.58
N GLN A 155 -6.37 18.48 -30.70
CA GLN A 155 -7.62 18.57 -29.93
C GLN A 155 -7.38 18.50 -28.42
N LEU A 156 -6.50 17.61 -27.96
CA LEU A 156 -6.16 17.48 -26.54
C LEU A 156 -5.47 18.75 -26.02
N SER A 157 -4.51 19.28 -26.76
CA SER A 157 -3.80 20.51 -26.39
C SER A 157 -4.74 21.70 -26.25
N GLU A 158 -5.71 21.83 -27.16
CA GLU A 158 -6.75 22.86 -27.10
C GLU A 158 -7.66 22.69 -25.88
N GLN A 159 -8.07 21.45 -25.54
CA GLN A 159 -8.87 21.18 -24.34
C GLN A 159 -8.12 21.52 -23.05
N ILE A 160 -6.82 21.24 -22.97
CA ILE A 160 -6.00 21.57 -21.81
C ILE A 160 -5.91 23.08 -21.67
N TYR A 161 -5.60 23.79 -22.76
CA TYR A 161 -5.54 25.25 -22.77
C TYR A 161 -6.85 25.90 -22.30
N GLN A 162 -8.00 25.40 -22.78
CA GLN A 162 -9.32 25.90 -22.36
C GLN A 162 -9.62 25.65 -20.87
N LYS A 163 -9.11 24.55 -20.30
CA LYS A 163 -9.27 24.23 -18.87
C LYS A 163 -8.39 25.11 -17.99
N GLU A 164 -7.13 25.32 -18.38
CA GLU A 164 -6.17 26.14 -17.63
C GLU A 164 -6.58 27.62 -17.63
N GLU A 165 -7.05 28.13 -18.76
CA GLU A 165 -7.54 29.51 -18.88
C GLU A 165 -8.96 29.72 -18.30
N GLY A 166 -9.60 28.67 -17.76
CA GLY A 166 -10.93 28.74 -17.17
C GLY A 166 -12.06 29.11 -18.15
N LEU A 167 -11.78 29.06 -19.45
CA LEU A 167 -12.71 29.47 -20.53
C LEU A 167 -13.96 28.57 -20.64
N GLY A 168 -13.93 27.39 -20.00
CA GLY A 168 -15.05 26.45 -19.95
C GLY A 168 -15.96 26.59 -18.71
N THR A 169 -15.56 27.30 -17.66
CA THR A 169 -16.38 27.54 -16.47
C THR A 169 -17.08 28.88 -16.59
N SER A 170 -18.33 28.87 -17.03
CA SER A 170 -19.15 30.08 -17.04
C SER A 170 -19.29 30.62 -15.62
N CYS A 171 -18.84 31.86 -15.39
CA CYS A 171 -19.08 32.61 -14.14
C CYS A 171 -20.58 32.88 -13.88
N PHE A 172 -21.44 32.50 -14.84
CA PHE A 172 -22.89 32.70 -14.80
C PHE A 172 -23.69 31.40 -14.57
N SER A 173 -23.07 30.26 -14.22
CA SER A 173 -23.86 29.11 -13.76
C SER A 173 -24.51 29.42 -12.40
N ARG A 174 -25.84 29.57 -12.47
CA ARG A 174 -26.78 30.04 -11.45
C ARG A 174 -26.66 29.30 -10.11
N ASN A 175 -26.59 30.05 -9.01
CA ASN A 175 -27.07 29.62 -7.68
C ASN A 175 -28.57 29.33 -7.71
#